data_AF-A0A968CGG8-F1
#
_entry.id   AF-A0A968CGG8-F1
#
_cell.length_a   1.000
_cell.length_b   1.000
_cell.length_c   1.000
_cell.angle_alpha   90.00
_cell.angle_beta   90.00
_cell.angle_gamma   90.00
#
_symmetry.space_group_name_H-M   'P 1'
#
loop_
_entity.id
_entity.type
_entity.pdbx_description
1 polymer ?
#
loop_
_entity_poly.entity_id
_entity_poly.type
_entity_poly.pdbx_seq_one_letter_code
_entity_poly.pdbx_strand_id
1 'polypeptide(L)'
;QSSDKLMDTIAKIGEVPTPPYVKIPPPKLEDYQTVYAKHLGSVAAPTAGFHFTPELLKKIQQKGIDLEFITLHVGLGTFRPILTDNLESHEMHEEFVEIDTKTAERINQAKEDGRRIIAVGTTTVRALEGVAAIHGELKSYAGDVNLFIKPGFKFQIIKSLITNFHLPKSTLLVLVSALAGRENILKAYQKAVDKKYRFYSFGDSMFIE
;
A
#
# COMPACT_ATOMS: atom_id res chain seq x y z
N GLN A 1 28.45 -0.53 17.39
CA GLN A 1 29.78 -0.05 16.93
C GLN A 1 30.05 -0.35 15.45
N SER A 2 30.04 -1.59 14.96
CA SER A 2 30.21 -1.88 13.51
C SER A 2 28.96 -1.54 12.67
N SER A 3 27.76 -1.83 13.19
CA SER A 3 26.48 -1.55 12.52
C SER A 3 26.20 -0.04 12.36
N ASP A 4 26.47 0.77 13.38
CA ASP A 4 26.25 2.23 13.34
C ASP A 4 27.15 2.87 12.27
N LYS A 5 28.43 2.47 12.22
CA LYS A 5 29.37 2.96 11.21
C LYS A 5 28.97 2.53 9.79
N LEU A 6 28.39 1.34 9.62
CA LEU A 6 27.86 0.89 8.34
C LEU A 6 26.65 1.74 7.91
N MET A 7 25.68 1.95 8.80
CA MET A 7 24.48 2.76 8.52
C MET A 7 24.84 4.22 8.22
N ASP A 8 25.78 4.80 8.97
CA ASP A 8 26.30 6.15 8.71
C ASP A 8 26.99 6.25 7.36
N THR A 9 27.69 5.20 6.94
CA THR A 9 28.35 5.15 5.63
C THR A 9 27.30 5.05 4.53
N ILE A 10 26.32 4.16 4.66
CA ILE A 10 25.20 4.02 3.72
C ILE A 10 24.43 5.34 3.60
N ALA A 11 24.16 6.04 4.69
CA ALA A 11 23.46 7.33 4.65
C ALA A 11 24.25 8.42 3.91
N LYS A 12 25.59 8.34 3.89
CA LYS A 12 26.46 9.30 3.20
C LYS A 12 26.65 9.01 1.71
N ILE A 13 26.66 7.73 1.32
CA ILE A 13 26.99 7.31 -0.06
C ILE A 13 25.80 6.73 -0.83
N GLY A 14 24.72 6.39 -0.13
CA GLY A 14 23.52 5.80 -0.71
C GLY A 14 22.62 6.85 -1.37
N GLU A 15 21.83 6.39 -2.33
CA GLU A 15 20.84 7.20 -3.04
C GLU A 15 19.42 6.71 -2.72
N VAL A 16 18.43 7.60 -2.82
CA VAL A 16 17.02 7.22 -2.62
C VAL A 16 16.59 6.28 -3.76
N PRO A 17 16.22 5.02 -3.46
CA PRO A 17 15.77 4.10 -4.49
C PRO A 17 14.40 4.55 -4.99
N THR A 18 14.34 4.99 -6.24
CA THR A 18 13.09 5.38 -6.90
C THR A 18 12.77 4.46 -8.07
N PRO A 19 11.49 4.24 -8.40
CA PRO A 19 11.11 3.48 -9.59
C PRO A 19 11.72 4.09 -10.87
N PRO A 20 11.97 3.28 -11.92
CA PRO A 20 12.70 3.72 -13.13
C PRO A 20 12.01 4.84 -13.92
N TYR A 21 10.72 5.11 -13.67
CA TYR A 21 9.99 6.22 -14.28
C TYR A 21 10.21 7.57 -13.56
N VAL A 22 10.84 7.58 -12.38
CA VAL A 22 11.18 8.80 -11.65
C VAL A 22 12.48 9.36 -12.20
N LYS A 23 12.37 10.43 -13.01
CA LYS A 23 13.52 11.03 -13.70
C LYS A 23 14.43 11.85 -12.79
N ILE A 24 13.85 12.46 -11.76
CA ILE A 24 14.56 13.30 -10.80
C ILE A 24 14.29 12.69 -9.43
N PRO A 25 15.27 12.00 -8.83
CA PRO A 25 15.11 11.46 -7.49
C PRO A 25 14.95 12.60 -6.48
N PRO A 26 14.23 12.35 -5.37
CA PRO A 26 14.06 13.32 -4.31
C PRO A 26 15.41 13.63 -3.66
N PRO A 27 15.65 14.90 -3.25
CA PRO A 27 16.95 15.31 -2.74
C PRO A 27 17.24 14.74 -1.34
N LYS A 28 16.20 14.39 -0.58
CA LYS A 28 16.30 13.72 0.72
C LYS A 28 15.37 12.51 0.77
N LEU A 29 15.76 11.51 1.57
CA LEU A 29 14.92 10.33 1.83
C LEU A 29 13.57 10.72 2.45
N GLU A 30 13.57 11.72 3.33
CA GLU A 30 12.37 12.25 4.01
C GLU A 30 11.31 12.76 3.01
N ASP A 31 11.75 13.30 1.86
CA ASP A 31 10.86 13.78 0.79
C ASP A 31 10.21 12.62 0.01
N TYR A 32 10.62 11.38 0.29
CA TYR A 32 10.11 10.14 -0.31
C TYR A 32 9.55 9.18 0.73
N GLN A 33 8.93 9.72 1.77
CA GLN A 33 8.25 8.94 2.80
C GLN A 33 6.90 9.55 3.14
N THR A 34 5.99 8.74 3.69
CA THR A 34 4.74 9.26 4.22
C THR A 34 5.02 10.04 5.50
N VAL A 35 4.16 11.01 5.82
CA VAL A 35 4.29 11.83 7.04
C VAL A 35 4.10 11.05 8.35
N TYR A 36 3.80 9.75 8.24
CA TYR A 36 3.61 8.81 9.34
C TYR A 36 4.59 7.63 9.28
N ALA A 37 5.64 7.69 8.45
CA ALA A 37 6.70 6.69 8.41
C ALA A 37 7.52 6.71 9.71
N LYS A 38 7.82 5.53 10.26
CA LYS A 38 8.54 5.37 11.55
C LYS A 38 9.78 4.49 11.47
N HIS A 39 9.77 3.48 10.59
CA HIS A 39 10.82 2.46 10.51
C HIS A 39 11.51 2.51 9.15
N LEU A 40 12.85 2.50 9.16
CA LEU A 40 13.65 2.32 7.96
C LEU A 40 13.62 0.84 7.55
N GLY A 41 13.47 0.55 6.26
CA GLY A 41 13.53 -0.82 5.74
C GLY A 41 12.84 -1.01 4.39
N SER A 42 11.85 -0.18 4.06
CA SER A 42 11.17 -0.26 2.75
C SER A 42 11.99 0.43 1.66
N VAL A 43 12.15 -0.23 0.52
CA VAL A 43 12.77 0.33 -0.68
C VAL A 43 11.73 1.13 -1.48
N ALA A 44 10.49 0.65 -1.53
CA ALA A 44 9.38 1.35 -2.16
C ALA A 44 8.59 2.18 -1.14
N ALA A 45 8.29 3.43 -1.48
CA ALA A 45 7.40 4.25 -0.66
C ALA A 45 5.92 3.93 -0.97
N PRO A 46 5.04 3.83 0.05
CA PRO A 46 3.61 3.61 -0.15
C PRO A 46 2.94 4.92 -0.62
N THR A 47 3.06 5.22 -1.91
CA THR A 47 2.77 6.55 -2.46
C THR A 47 1.33 7.03 -2.34
N ALA A 48 0.36 6.14 -2.09
CA ALA A 48 -1.01 6.54 -1.75
C ALA A 48 -1.07 7.34 -0.44
N GLY A 49 -0.14 7.09 0.48
CA GLY A 49 0.03 7.83 1.71
C GLY A 49 0.58 9.24 1.53
N PHE A 50 1.17 9.57 0.37
CA PHE A 50 1.71 10.91 0.10
C PHE A 50 0.61 11.98 0.01
N HIS A 51 -0.64 11.57 -0.21
CA HIS A 51 -1.78 12.48 -0.21
C HIS A 51 -2.19 12.94 1.20
N PHE A 52 -1.63 12.34 2.25
CA PHE A 52 -1.91 12.68 3.64
C PHE A 52 -0.88 13.65 4.20
N THR A 53 -1.36 14.80 4.66
CA THR A 53 -0.53 15.78 5.40
C THR A 53 -0.81 15.68 6.91
N PRO A 54 0.08 16.20 7.77
CA PRO A 54 -0.16 16.25 9.21
C PRO A 54 -1.48 16.96 9.56
N GLU A 55 -1.82 18.03 8.83
CA GLU A 55 -3.07 18.77 9.01
C GLU A 55 -4.29 17.93 8.63
N LEU A 56 -4.20 17.14 7.55
CA LEU A 56 -5.29 16.25 7.13
C LEU A 56 -5.49 15.13 8.15
N LEU A 57 -4.42 14.48 8.61
CA LEU A 57 -4.49 13.44 9.63
C LEU A 57 -5.11 13.97 10.93
N LYS A 58 -4.71 15.18 11.35
CA LYS A 58 -5.32 15.84 12.51
C LYS A 58 -6.81 16.09 12.32
N LYS A 59 -7.23 16.56 11.14
CA LYS A 59 -8.66 16.77 10.81
C LYS A 59 -9.44 15.46 10.83
N ILE A 60 -8.86 14.36 10.37
CA ILE A 60 -9.47 13.01 10.39
C ILE A 60 -9.69 12.58 11.85
N GLN A 61 -8.66 12.68 12.71
CA GLN A 61 -8.78 12.35 14.13
C GLN A 61 -9.80 13.22 14.86
N GLN A 62 -9.85 14.53 14.56
CA GLN A 62 -10.83 15.45 15.14
C GLN A 62 -12.28 15.12 14.77
N LYS A 63 -12.50 14.37 13.67
CA LYS A 63 -13.82 13.84 13.29
C LYS A 63 -14.17 12.53 14.01
N GLY A 64 -13.33 12.04 14.92
CA GLY A 64 -13.53 10.78 15.62
C GLY A 64 -13.24 9.54 14.77
N ILE A 65 -12.43 9.68 13.72
CA ILE A 65 -11.99 8.55 12.90
C ILE A 65 -10.65 8.03 13.46
N ASP A 66 -10.60 6.75 13.77
CA ASP A 66 -9.39 6.09 14.26
C ASP A 66 -8.32 6.04 13.17
N LEU A 67 -7.06 6.25 13.56
CA LEU A 67 -5.89 6.08 12.71
C LEU A 67 -5.03 4.95 13.25
N GLU A 68 -4.94 3.87 12.48
CA GLU A 68 -4.09 2.71 12.79
C GLU A 68 -2.97 2.60 11.74
N PHE A 69 -1.79 2.16 12.18
CA PHE A 69 -0.59 2.12 11.36
C PHE A 69 0.03 0.73 11.43
N ILE A 70 0.41 0.19 10.27
CA ILE A 70 1.17 -1.05 10.15
C ILE A 70 2.52 -0.76 9.49
N THR A 71 3.50 -1.62 9.73
CA THR A 71 4.82 -1.51 9.12
C THR A 71 4.94 -2.48 7.95
N LEU A 72 5.52 -2.00 6.86
CA LEU A 72 5.71 -2.74 5.62
C LEU A 72 7.14 -2.50 5.11
N HIS A 73 7.83 -3.56 4.71
CA HIS A 73 9.07 -3.43 3.95
C HIS A 73 8.86 -4.00 2.56
N VAL A 74 8.74 -3.08 1.60
CA VAL A 74 8.41 -3.39 0.22
C VAL A 74 9.67 -3.32 -0.62
N GLY A 75 10.00 -4.43 -1.28
CA GLY A 75 11.07 -4.51 -2.26
C GLY A 75 10.70 -3.87 -3.60
N LEU A 76 11.70 -3.73 -4.49
CA LEU A 76 11.49 -3.22 -5.86
C LEU A 76 10.57 -4.11 -6.71
N GLY A 77 10.37 -5.36 -6.30
CA GLY A 77 9.50 -6.33 -6.97
C GLY A 77 8.07 -5.82 -7.20
N THR A 78 7.54 -4.99 -6.30
CA THR A 78 6.16 -4.47 -6.39
C THR A 78 5.89 -3.61 -7.63
N PHE A 79 6.92 -3.08 -8.29
CA PHE A 79 6.77 -2.29 -9.52
C PHE A 79 6.97 -3.09 -10.81
N ARG A 80 7.27 -4.39 -10.74
CA ARG A 80 7.51 -5.19 -11.94
C ARG A 80 6.20 -5.38 -12.73
N PRO A 81 6.20 -5.16 -14.06
CA PRO A 81 5.03 -5.43 -14.87
C PRO A 81 4.72 -6.92 -14.90
N ILE A 82 3.44 -7.27 -15.10
CA ILE A 82 3.06 -8.66 -15.40
C ILE A 82 3.56 -8.95 -16.81
N LEU A 83 4.60 -9.79 -16.91
CA LEU A 83 5.22 -10.18 -18.19
C LEU A 83 4.54 -11.38 -18.85
N THR A 84 3.63 -12.06 -18.13
CA THR A 84 2.94 -13.27 -18.60
C THR A 84 1.49 -12.97 -18.96
N ASP A 85 1.01 -13.55 -20.06
CA ASP A 85 -0.42 -13.47 -20.42
C ASP A 85 -1.30 -14.29 -19.47
N ASN A 86 -0.71 -15.23 -18.72
CA ASN A 86 -1.37 -16.00 -17.69
C ASN A 86 -1.14 -15.36 -16.30
N LEU A 87 -2.21 -14.92 -15.65
CA LEU A 87 -2.18 -14.38 -14.28
C LEU A 87 -1.84 -15.47 -13.25
N GLU A 88 -2.17 -16.73 -13.51
CA GLU A 88 -1.93 -17.85 -12.60
C GLU A 88 -0.45 -18.20 -12.46
N SER A 89 0.38 -17.82 -13.43
CA SER A 89 1.83 -18.06 -13.39
C SER A 89 2.62 -16.86 -12.84
N HIS A 90 1.96 -15.79 -12.40
CA HIS A 90 2.66 -14.62 -11.87
C HIS A 90 3.09 -14.86 -10.43
N GLU A 91 4.40 -14.90 -10.21
CA GLU A 91 4.96 -15.02 -8.86
C GLU A 91 5.01 -13.65 -8.20
N MET A 92 4.25 -13.49 -7.11
CA MET A 92 4.28 -12.29 -6.28
C MET A 92 5.53 -12.31 -5.40
N HIS A 93 6.14 -11.14 -5.23
CA HIS A 93 7.23 -10.98 -4.29
C HIS A 93 6.71 -10.88 -2.86
N GLU A 94 7.42 -11.52 -1.93
CA GLU A 94 7.19 -11.41 -0.50
C GLU A 94 7.37 -9.97 -0.02
N GLU A 95 6.49 -9.55 0.88
CA GLU A 95 6.57 -8.27 1.57
C GLU A 95 6.58 -8.54 3.07
N PHE A 96 7.58 -8.01 3.77
CA PHE A 96 7.60 -8.09 5.22
C PHE A 96 6.51 -7.17 5.79
N VAL A 97 5.72 -7.71 6.70
CA VAL A 97 4.62 -7.04 7.38
C VAL A 97 4.83 -7.16 8.88
N GLU A 98 4.64 -6.05 9.59
CA GLU A 98 4.53 -6.04 11.03
C GLU A 98 3.25 -5.31 11.47
N ILE A 99 2.44 -6.02 12.26
CA ILE A 99 1.18 -5.57 12.86
C ILE A 99 1.27 -5.89 14.34
N ASP A 100 1.21 -4.86 15.20
CA ASP A 100 1.18 -5.10 16.63
C ASP A 100 -0.20 -5.58 17.10
N THR A 101 -0.24 -6.19 18.29
CA THR A 101 -1.47 -6.74 18.89
C THR A 101 -2.57 -5.70 19.00
N LYS A 102 -2.23 -4.48 19.42
CA LYS A 102 -3.21 -3.41 19.64
C LYS A 102 -3.88 -2.97 18.34
N THR A 103 -3.11 -2.88 17.26
CA THR A 103 -3.57 -2.52 15.92
C THR A 103 -4.50 -3.62 15.39
N ALA A 104 -4.10 -4.89 15.51
CA ALA A 104 -4.92 -6.01 15.09
C ALA A 104 -6.26 -6.07 15.85
N GLU A 105 -6.22 -5.94 17.18
CA GLU A 105 -7.41 -5.90 18.04
C GLU A 105 -8.36 -4.77 17.67
N ARG A 106 -7.84 -3.54 17.45
CA ARG A 106 -8.66 -2.39 17.08
C ARG A 106 -9.32 -2.54 15.72
N ILE A 107 -8.61 -3.10 14.74
CA ILE A 107 -9.16 -3.37 13.41
C ILE A 107 -10.25 -4.46 13.49
N ASN A 108 -10.01 -5.54 14.26
CA ASN A 108 -11.03 -6.58 14.48
C ASN A 108 -12.26 -6.02 15.19
N GLN A 109 -12.08 -5.23 16.26
CA GLN A 109 -13.18 -4.57 16.94
C GLN A 109 -13.97 -3.67 15.99
N ALA A 110 -13.28 -2.88 15.15
CA ALA A 110 -13.95 -2.07 14.14
C ALA A 110 -14.79 -2.89 13.17
N LYS A 111 -14.30 -4.05 12.75
CA LYS A 111 -15.04 -4.99 11.91
C LYS A 111 -16.26 -5.55 12.63
N GLU A 112 -16.12 -5.97 13.88
CA GLU A 112 -17.20 -6.51 14.72
C GLU A 112 -18.30 -5.46 14.98
N ASP A 113 -17.90 -4.21 15.22
CA ASP A 113 -18.80 -3.07 15.39
C ASP A 113 -19.52 -2.65 14.09
N GLY A 114 -19.19 -3.27 12.95
CA GLY A 114 -19.68 -2.87 11.63
C GLY A 114 -19.14 -1.53 11.13
N ARG A 115 -18.03 -1.04 11.69
CA ARG A 115 -17.36 0.20 11.27
C ARG A 115 -16.64 -0.02 9.94
N ARG A 116 -16.48 1.06 9.18
CA ARG A 116 -15.74 1.04 7.92
C ARG A 116 -14.24 0.98 8.20
N ILE A 117 -13.56 0.04 7.56
CA ILE A 117 -12.10 -0.07 7.54
C ILE A 117 -11.64 0.38 6.15
N ILE A 118 -10.88 1.48 6.12
CA ILE A 118 -10.39 2.10 4.87
C ILE A 118 -8.88 1.89 4.81
N ALA A 119 -8.42 1.05 3.87
CA ALA A 119 -6.99 0.88 3.63
C ALA A 119 -6.44 2.09 2.86
N VAL A 120 -5.23 2.52 3.19
CA VAL A 120 -4.48 3.52 2.42
C VAL A 120 -3.33 2.81 1.70
N GLY A 121 -3.52 2.54 0.41
CA GLY A 121 -2.57 1.84 -0.44
C GLY A 121 -2.84 0.34 -0.56
N THR A 122 -2.57 -0.19 -1.75
CA THR A 122 -2.75 -1.61 -2.09
C THR A 122 -1.86 -2.55 -1.27
N THR A 123 -0.67 -2.11 -0.87
CA THR A 123 0.23 -2.88 -0.01
C THR A 123 -0.40 -3.13 1.36
N THR A 124 -1.07 -2.13 1.94
CA THR A 124 -1.83 -2.30 3.18
C THR A 124 -2.96 -3.31 3.02
N VAL A 125 -3.64 -3.33 1.87
CA VAL A 125 -4.66 -4.34 1.58
C VAL A 125 -4.05 -5.74 1.59
N ARG A 126 -2.96 -5.96 0.85
CA ARG A 126 -2.29 -7.28 0.81
C ARG A 126 -1.81 -7.72 2.19
N ALA A 127 -1.27 -6.81 2.98
CA ALA A 127 -0.80 -7.10 4.32
C ALA A 127 -1.94 -7.57 5.24
N LEU A 128 -3.02 -6.80 5.34
CA LEU A 128 -4.13 -7.13 6.23
C LEU A 128 -4.89 -8.38 5.77
N GLU A 129 -5.18 -8.48 4.47
CA GLU A 129 -5.85 -9.66 3.91
C GLU A 129 -4.95 -10.91 3.92
N GLY A 130 -3.63 -10.74 3.77
CA GLY A 130 -2.66 -11.82 3.81
C GLY A 130 -2.50 -12.41 5.20
N VAL A 131 -2.35 -11.56 6.22
CA VAL A 131 -2.33 -12.01 7.62
C VAL A 131 -3.66 -12.70 7.97
N ALA A 132 -4.80 -12.12 7.56
CA ALA A 132 -6.11 -12.75 7.77
C ALA A 132 -6.28 -14.07 7.01
N ALA A 133 -5.67 -14.23 5.83
CA ALA A 133 -5.69 -15.49 5.08
C ALA A 133 -4.86 -16.59 5.76
N ILE A 134 -3.74 -16.23 6.38
CA ILE A 134 -2.87 -17.18 7.12
C ILE A 134 -3.57 -17.69 8.39
N HIS A 135 -4.23 -16.79 9.13
CA HIS A 135 -4.74 -17.09 10.48
C HIS A 135 -6.26 -17.24 10.57
N GLY A 136 -7.01 -16.95 9.51
CA GLY A 136 -8.47 -16.89 9.48
C GLY A 136 -9.08 -15.61 10.09
N GLU A 137 -8.26 -14.82 10.77
CA GLU A 137 -8.59 -13.51 11.36
C GLU A 137 -7.34 -12.65 11.40
N LEU A 138 -7.48 -11.33 11.59
CA LEU A 138 -6.31 -10.48 11.75
C LEU A 138 -5.69 -10.71 13.14
N LYS A 139 -4.37 -10.98 13.19
CA LYS A 139 -3.61 -11.14 14.43
C LYS A 139 -2.37 -10.27 14.41
N SER A 140 -1.78 -10.10 15.59
CA SER A 140 -0.39 -9.67 15.69
C SER A 140 0.47 -10.57 14.82
N TYR A 141 1.29 -9.96 13.97
CA TYR A 141 2.06 -10.69 12.96
C TYR A 141 3.33 -9.91 12.64
N ALA A 142 4.44 -10.63 12.51
CA ALA A 142 5.72 -10.12 12.03
C ALA A 142 6.33 -11.18 11.12
N GLY A 143 6.36 -10.94 9.82
CA GLY A 143 6.83 -11.91 8.84
C GLY A 143 6.46 -11.55 7.42
N ASP A 144 6.78 -12.45 6.49
CA ASP A 144 6.56 -12.25 5.07
C ASP A 144 5.16 -12.67 4.64
N VAL A 145 4.50 -11.79 3.89
CA VAL A 145 3.23 -12.08 3.24
C VAL A 145 3.44 -12.15 1.73
N ASN A 146 2.98 -13.25 1.14
CA ASN A 146 2.95 -13.44 -0.31
C ASN A 146 1.51 -13.66 -0.79
N LEU A 147 0.74 -12.57 -0.90
CA LEU A 147 -0.66 -12.63 -1.33
C LEU A 147 -0.87 -11.97 -2.69
N PHE A 148 -1.30 -12.76 -3.68
CA PHE A 148 -1.78 -12.25 -4.96
C PHE A 148 -3.31 -12.13 -4.98
N ILE A 149 -3.81 -10.89 -4.89
CA ILE A 149 -5.25 -10.60 -4.93
C ILE A 149 -5.72 -10.47 -6.39
N LYS A 150 -6.64 -11.34 -6.80
CA LYS A 150 -7.22 -11.43 -8.15
C LYS A 150 -8.75 -11.48 -8.12
N PRO A 151 -9.45 -11.21 -9.23
CA PRO A 151 -10.91 -11.30 -9.28
C PRO A 151 -11.42 -12.65 -8.73
N GLY A 152 -12.44 -12.58 -7.87
CA GLY A 152 -12.96 -13.73 -7.13
C GLY A 152 -12.35 -13.91 -5.73
N PHE A 153 -11.33 -13.12 -5.36
CA PHE A 153 -10.82 -13.07 -4.00
C PHE A 153 -11.90 -12.61 -3.01
N LYS A 154 -12.01 -13.30 -1.87
CA LYS A 154 -12.95 -12.97 -0.80
C LYS A 154 -12.27 -12.10 0.24
N PHE A 155 -12.50 -10.80 0.16
CA PHE A 155 -12.00 -9.84 1.14
C PHE A 155 -12.63 -10.08 2.52
N GLN A 156 -11.79 -10.26 3.53
CA GLN A 156 -12.19 -10.53 4.90
C GLN A 156 -12.17 -9.28 5.77
N ILE A 157 -11.30 -8.32 5.47
CA ILE A 157 -11.03 -7.14 6.30
C ILE A 157 -11.38 -5.86 5.54
N ILE A 158 -10.91 -5.71 4.30
CA ILE A 158 -10.96 -4.46 3.55
C ILE A 158 -12.12 -4.42 2.58
N LYS A 159 -12.94 -3.38 2.70
CA LYS A 159 -14.00 -3.06 1.73
C LYS A 159 -13.81 -1.70 1.07
N SER A 160 -13.02 -0.81 1.67
CA SER A 160 -12.75 0.52 1.13
C SER A 160 -11.25 0.76 1.00
N LEU A 161 -10.85 1.46 -0.06
CA LEU A 161 -9.45 1.67 -0.42
C LEU A 161 -9.22 3.09 -0.93
N ILE A 162 -8.20 3.76 -0.39
CA ILE A 162 -7.59 4.94 -0.99
C ILE A 162 -6.30 4.51 -1.69
N THR A 163 -6.18 4.78 -2.98
CA THR A 163 -5.01 4.37 -3.78
C THR A 163 -4.77 5.33 -4.96
N ASN A 164 -3.61 5.24 -5.61
CA ASN A 164 -3.32 5.99 -6.84
C ASN A 164 -4.00 5.36 -8.06
N PHE A 165 -3.99 6.06 -9.19
CA PHE A 165 -4.27 5.43 -10.48
C PHE A 165 -3.07 4.60 -10.96
N HIS A 166 -3.27 3.30 -11.10
CA HIS A 166 -2.25 2.32 -11.49
C HIS A 166 -2.11 2.13 -13.00
N LEU A 167 -0.97 1.59 -13.43
CA LEU A 167 -0.69 1.23 -14.81
C LEU A 167 -1.62 0.14 -15.36
N PRO A 168 -1.97 0.18 -16.66
CA PRO A 168 -2.49 -0.99 -17.36
C PRO A 168 -1.57 -2.19 -17.19
N LYS A 169 -2.14 -3.40 -17.11
CA LYS A 169 -1.41 -4.67 -16.94
C LYS A 169 -0.50 -4.73 -15.69
N SER A 170 -0.87 -4.04 -14.61
CA SER A 170 -0.19 -4.13 -13.32
C SER A 170 -0.96 -5.00 -12.32
N THR A 171 -0.23 -5.66 -11.42
CA THR A 171 -0.83 -6.43 -10.30
C THR A 171 -1.69 -5.55 -9.39
N LEU A 172 -1.33 -4.26 -9.26
CA LEU A 172 -2.10 -3.28 -8.50
C LEU A 172 -3.47 -3.01 -9.13
N LEU A 173 -3.54 -2.89 -10.47
CA LEU A 173 -4.81 -2.74 -11.17
C LEU A 173 -5.67 -4.01 -11.06
N VAL A 174 -5.05 -5.19 -11.06
CA VAL A 174 -5.75 -6.47 -10.83
C VAL A 174 -6.38 -6.51 -9.43
N LEU A 175 -5.64 -6.12 -8.38
CA LEU A 175 -6.15 -6.04 -7.02
C LEU A 175 -7.32 -5.06 -6.91
N VAL A 176 -7.17 -3.86 -7.46
CA VAL A 176 -8.23 -2.83 -7.44
C VAL A 176 -9.47 -3.30 -8.21
N SER A 177 -9.29 -4.04 -9.31
CA SER A 177 -10.39 -4.65 -10.06
C SER A 177 -11.06 -5.80 -9.30
N ALA A 178 -10.32 -6.53 -8.47
CA ALA A 178 -10.89 -7.56 -7.61
C ALA A 178 -11.79 -6.96 -6.52
N LEU A 179 -11.41 -5.78 -6.00
CA LEU A 179 -12.17 -5.07 -4.96
C LEU A 179 -13.44 -4.40 -5.52
N ALA A 180 -13.32 -3.60 -6.57
CA ALA A 180 -14.41 -2.74 -7.06
C ALA A 180 -15.15 -3.30 -8.29
N GLY A 181 -14.69 -4.42 -8.83
CA GLY A 181 -15.17 -4.98 -10.10
C GLY A 181 -14.51 -4.34 -11.32
N ARG A 182 -14.07 -5.18 -12.27
CA ARG A 182 -13.35 -4.76 -13.47
C ARG A 182 -14.06 -3.67 -14.28
N GLU A 183 -15.36 -3.84 -14.55
CA GLU A 183 -16.12 -2.90 -15.37
C GLU A 183 -16.23 -1.52 -14.73
N ASN A 184 -16.36 -1.46 -13.40
CA ASN A 184 -16.42 -0.20 -12.66
C ASN A 184 -15.07 0.52 -12.72
N ILE A 185 -13.97 -0.21 -12.52
CA ILE A 185 -12.62 0.34 -12.61
C ILE A 185 -12.31 0.84 -14.01
N LEU A 186 -12.65 0.10 -15.07
CA LEU A 186 -12.44 0.57 -16.44
C LEU A 186 -13.22 1.84 -16.76
N LYS A 187 -14.49 1.93 -16.32
CA LYS A 187 -15.29 3.14 -16.47
C LYS A 187 -14.69 4.33 -15.71
N ALA A 188 -14.26 4.11 -14.46
CA ALA A 188 -13.61 5.15 -13.66
C ALA A 188 -12.30 5.64 -14.30
N TYR A 189 -11.50 4.72 -14.83
CA TYR A 189 -10.24 5.04 -15.52
C TYR A 189 -10.47 5.81 -16.82
N GLN A 190 -11.46 5.42 -17.63
CA GLN A 190 -11.82 6.18 -18.82
C GLN A 190 -12.21 7.61 -18.44
N LYS A 191 -13.03 7.77 -17.39
CA LYS A 191 -13.42 9.10 -16.91
C LYS A 191 -12.23 9.91 -16.40
N ALA A 192 -11.30 9.29 -15.70
CA ALA A 192 -10.08 9.91 -15.20
C ALA A 192 -9.21 10.42 -16.37
N VAL A 193 -9.06 9.63 -17.43
CA VAL A 193 -8.37 10.04 -18.68
C VAL A 193 -9.09 11.23 -19.34
N ASP A 194 -10.41 11.15 -19.53
CA ASP A 194 -11.21 12.22 -20.15
C ASP A 194 -11.11 13.53 -19.36
N LYS A 195 -10.99 13.43 -18.04
CA LYS A 195 -10.84 14.55 -17.11
C LYS A 195 -9.39 14.97 -16.85
N LYS A 196 -8.42 14.35 -17.53
CA LYS A 196 -6.99 14.64 -17.41
C LYS A 196 -6.44 14.51 -15.99
N TYR A 197 -6.92 13.51 -15.26
CA TYR A 197 -6.30 13.12 -13.99
C TYR A 197 -4.86 12.71 -14.24
N ARG A 198 -4.01 12.95 -13.24
CA ARG A 198 -2.62 12.54 -13.23
C ARG A 198 -2.55 11.13 -12.66
N PHE A 199 -1.79 10.25 -13.30
CA PHE A 199 -1.69 8.84 -12.90
C PHE A 199 -0.39 8.57 -12.14
N TYR A 200 -0.19 7.33 -11.69
CA TYR A 200 1.03 6.84 -11.03
C TYR A 200 1.27 7.41 -9.62
N SER A 201 2.47 7.15 -9.08
CA SER A 201 2.90 7.46 -7.72
C SER A 201 2.71 8.91 -7.28
N PHE A 202 2.89 9.87 -8.20
CA PHE A 202 2.80 11.30 -7.90
C PHE A 202 1.58 11.97 -8.55
N GLY A 203 0.64 11.14 -9.02
CA GLY A 203 -0.59 11.58 -9.65
C GLY A 203 -1.67 11.98 -8.65
N ASP A 204 -2.91 11.76 -9.05
CA ASP A 204 -4.09 11.93 -8.21
C ASP A 204 -4.46 10.61 -7.52
N SER A 205 -5.35 10.71 -6.52
CA SER A 205 -5.85 9.56 -5.76
C SER A 205 -7.27 9.17 -6.16
N MET A 206 -7.62 7.94 -5.83
CA MET A 206 -8.92 7.32 -6.01
C MET A 206 -9.37 6.76 -4.65
N PHE A 207 -10.65 6.96 -4.33
CA PHE A 207 -11.33 6.34 -3.20
C PHE A 207 -12.37 5.35 -3.71
N ILE A 208 -12.35 4.13 -3.16
CA ILE A 208 -13.24 3.02 -3.50
C ILE A 208 -14.02 2.64 -2.23
N GLU A 209 -15.33 2.45 -2.37
CA GLU A 209 -16.24 2.00 -1.31
C GLU A 209 -17.35 1.07 -1.83
#